data_AF-A0A9D9F252-F1
#
_entry.id   AF-A0A9D9F252-F1
#
_cell.length_a   1.000
_cell.length_b   1.000
_cell.length_c   1.000
_cell.angle_alpha   90.00
_cell.angle_beta   90.00
_cell.angle_gamma   90.00
#
_symmetry.space_group_name_H-M   'P 1'
#
loop_
_entity.id
_entity.type
_entity.pdbx_description
1 polymer ?
#
loop_
_entity_poly.entity_id
_entity_poly.type
_entity_poly.pdbx_seq_one_letter_code
_entity_poly.pdbx_strand_id
1 'polypeptide(L)'
;MFWVLAGLMTIVVVALLLVPQLRGYASAARRAEYDVNVYKDQLVELDRDQAEGRIGGAEADAARLEIQRRLLAAADDAEGEDAQSAASGKGKAMIVAAVLTAPLAALVFYLQTGSPGMPDFPLAERTDQHNTQSAASVEGQSMQQLAARLQDRLRENPDDPRGWILLGRTYANTGDSRQAAAAYQRAVELTNRDPELLADWAEARLMAREGTFTPEIFADFLEARDKNPLLPKPWFYIGLDKAMGGDLEGAAQIWTDLLAFQPADAPFVAAIRDQIARAARDGGFDAAAIEPSETAKKLAEGVADSLPKEAPSSGESAAAPVVPGPTQEQVRAAQEMTAEDRQAFIRSMVERLAEKLEENPNDPAGWERLIRAYDVLGETEKAEEARESLKALQAN
;
A
#
# COMPACT_ATOMS: atom_id res chain seq x y z
N MET A 1 -14.91 -11.01 -16.26
CA MET A 1 -16.12 -10.30 -16.71
C MET A 1 -15.80 -8.94 -17.33
N PHE A 2 -15.05 -8.06 -16.63
CA PHE A 2 -14.73 -6.70 -17.09
C PHE A 2 -14.15 -6.61 -18.51
N TRP A 3 -13.09 -7.37 -18.82
CA TRP A 3 -12.42 -7.35 -20.12
C TRP A 3 -13.34 -7.66 -21.31
N VAL A 4 -14.31 -8.56 -21.11
CA VAL A 4 -15.28 -8.93 -22.14
C VAL A 4 -16.25 -7.79 -22.42
N LEU A 5 -16.76 -7.14 -21.37
CA LEU A 5 -17.65 -5.98 -21.49
C LEU A 5 -16.94 -4.78 -22.12
N ALA A 6 -15.71 -4.49 -21.67
CA ALA A 6 -14.89 -3.41 -22.21
C ALA A 6 -14.62 -3.62 -23.72
N GLY A 7 -14.19 -4.82 -24.11
CA GLY A 7 -13.95 -5.16 -25.52
C GLY A 7 -15.21 -5.02 -26.38
N LEU A 8 -16.37 -5.46 -25.88
CA LEU A 8 -17.64 -5.37 -26.60
C LEU A 8 -18.09 -3.90 -26.78
N MET A 9 -17.96 -3.07 -25.75
CA MET A 9 -18.22 -1.62 -25.86
C MET A 9 -17.30 -0.95 -26.88
N THR A 10 -16.01 -1.29 -26.91
CA THR A 10 -15.07 -0.75 -27.90
C THR A 10 -15.49 -1.10 -29.32
N ILE A 11 -15.89 -2.35 -29.59
CA ILE A 11 -16.36 -2.78 -30.91
C ILE A 11 -17.60 -1.99 -31.34
N VAL A 12 -18.57 -1.79 -30.42
CA VAL A 12 -19.79 -1.03 -30.71
C VAL A 12 -19.46 0.42 -31.08
N VAL A 13 -18.58 1.09 -30.32
CA VAL A 13 -18.17 2.48 -30.60
C VAL A 13 -17.45 2.58 -31.94
N VAL A 14 -16.51 1.67 -32.23
CA VAL A 14 -15.80 1.61 -33.51
C VAL A 14 -16.78 1.43 -34.68
N ALA A 15 -17.76 0.53 -34.54
CA ALA A 15 -18.77 0.31 -35.56
C ALA A 15 -19.64 1.56 -35.80
N LEU A 16 -20.09 2.23 -34.75
CA LEU A 16 -20.90 3.46 -34.86
C LEU A 16 -20.15 4.59 -35.56
N LEU A 17 -18.84 4.68 -35.39
CA LEU A 17 -18.01 5.71 -36.04
C LEU A 17 -17.68 5.37 -37.49
N LEU A 18 -17.47 4.09 -37.82
CA LEU A 18 -17.05 3.66 -39.17
C LEU A 18 -18.20 3.50 -40.17
N VAL A 19 -19.35 2.97 -39.74
CA VAL A 19 -20.51 2.69 -40.61
C VAL A 19 -21.02 3.93 -41.39
N PRO A 20 -21.24 5.11 -40.78
CA PRO A 20 -21.74 6.28 -41.53
C PRO A 20 -20.73 6.79 -42.56
N GLN A 21 -19.42 6.66 -42.30
CA GLN A 21 -18.37 7.12 -43.20
C GLN A 21 -18.26 6.28 -44.47
N LEU A 22 -18.56 4.98 -44.37
CA LEU A 22 -18.55 4.04 -45.50
C LEU A 22 -19.83 4.12 -46.36
N ARG A 23 -20.98 4.51 -45.78
CA ARG A 23 -22.28 4.58 -46.49
C ARG A 23 -22.48 5.83 -47.35
N GLY A 24 -21.84 6.95 -47.02
CA GLY A 24 -22.01 8.22 -47.75
C GLY A 24 -21.48 8.22 -49.18
N TYR A 25 -20.44 7.43 -49.48
CA TYR A 25 -19.76 7.44 -50.79
C TYR A 25 -20.58 6.78 -51.91
N ALA A 26 -21.33 5.72 -51.60
CA ALA A 26 -22.04 4.94 -52.62
C ALA A 26 -23.36 5.58 -53.12
N SER A 27 -23.75 6.72 -52.54
CA SER A 27 -25.08 7.35 -52.71
C SER A 27 -25.05 8.67 -53.49
N ALA A 28 -23.88 9.33 -53.57
CA ALA A 28 -23.69 10.56 -54.34
C ALA A 28 -23.34 10.24 -55.81
N ALA A 29 -22.32 9.41 -56.04
CA ALA A 29 -21.91 8.97 -57.38
C ALA A 29 -23.06 8.35 -58.21
N ARG A 30 -23.98 7.61 -57.58
CA ARG A 30 -25.14 7.02 -58.26
C ARG A 30 -26.22 8.02 -58.68
N ARG A 31 -26.28 9.22 -58.10
CA ARG A 31 -27.29 10.25 -58.42
C ARG A 31 -26.85 11.10 -59.60
N ALA A 32 -25.61 11.58 -59.61
CA ALA A 32 -25.08 12.39 -60.71
C ALA A 32 -25.05 11.60 -62.04
N GLU A 33 -24.63 10.34 -62.00
CA GLU A 33 -24.64 9.45 -63.19
C GLU A 33 -26.06 9.14 -63.69
N TYR A 34 -27.04 9.07 -62.79
CA TYR A 34 -28.46 8.90 -63.14
C TYR A 34 -29.03 10.13 -63.85
N ASP A 35 -28.77 11.33 -63.33
CA ASP A 35 -29.29 12.59 -63.89
C ASP A 35 -28.73 12.88 -65.30
N VAL A 36 -27.45 12.59 -65.54
CA VAL A 36 -26.81 12.71 -66.86
C VAL A 36 -27.51 11.84 -67.92
N ASN A 37 -27.88 10.61 -67.55
CA ASN A 37 -28.56 9.70 -68.47
C ASN A 37 -30.00 10.17 -68.77
N VAL A 38 -30.71 10.69 -67.77
CA VAL A 38 -32.06 11.26 -67.96
C VAL A 38 -32.05 12.43 -68.94
N TYR A 39 -31.09 13.35 -68.83
CA TYR A 39 -31.01 14.49 -69.76
C TYR A 39 -30.64 14.07 -71.20
N LYS A 40 -29.85 13.01 -71.37
CA LYS A 40 -29.58 12.45 -72.71
C LYS A 40 -30.84 11.88 -73.35
N ASP A 41 -31.66 11.16 -72.58
CA ASP A 41 -32.92 10.62 -73.06
C ASP A 41 -33.92 11.74 -73.43
N GLN A 42 -33.96 12.83 -72.65
CA GLN A 42 -34.80 14.00 -72.96
C GLN A 42 -34.41 14.68 -74.29
N LEU A 43 -33.14 14.69 -74.66
CA LEU A 43 -32.71 15.24 -75.96
C LEU A 43 -33.21 14.37 -77.13
N VAL A 44 -33.17 13.05 -76.97
CA VAL A 44 -33.67 12.10 -77.99
C VAL A 44 -35.19 12.19 -78.12
N GLU A 45 -35.91 12.34 -77.01
CA GLU A 45 -37.36 12.55 -77.02
C GLU A 45 -37.72 13.89 -77.69
N LEU A 46 -36.96 14.96 -77.40
CA LEU A 46 -37.15 16.26 -78.03
C LEU A 46 -36.93 16.21 -79.56
N ASP A 47 -35.89 15.49 -80.02
CA ASP A 47 -35.63 15.25 -81.45
C ASP A 47 -36.83 14.57 -82.13
N ARG A 48 -37.40 13.57 -81.46
CA ARG A 48 -38.55 12.83 -81.96
C ARG A 48 -39.81 13.70 -82.02
N ASP A 49 -40.05 14.48 -80.98
CA ASP A 49 -41.21 15.38 -80.90
C ASP A 49 -41.15 16.48 -81.97
N GLN A 50 -39.95 16.97 -82.29
CA GLN A 50 -39.73 17.91 -83.39
C GLN A 50 -39.97 17.24 -84.75
N ALA A 51 -39.47 16.01 -84.96
CA ALA A 51 -39.67 15.27 -86.21
C ALA A 51 -41.13 14.91 -86.47
N GLU A 52 -41.90 14.63 -85.41
CA GLU A 52 -43.34 14.36 -85.48
C GLU A 52 -44.19 15.65 -85.56
N GLY A 53 -43.56 16.83 -85.56
CA GLY A 53 -44.23 18.13 -85.68
C GLY A 53 -45.03 18.54 -84.44
N ARG A 54 -44.79 17.89 -83.29
CA ARG A 54 -45.48 18.18 -82.02
C ARG A 54 -44.98 19.49 -81.37
N ILE A 55 -43.77 19.92 -81.71
CA ILE A 55 -43.16 21.18 -81.25
C ILE A 55 -42.60 21.99 -82.42
N GLY A 56 -42.66 23.32 -82.34
CA GLY A 56 -42.10 24.20 -83.35
C GLY A 56 -40.57 24.25 -83.30
N GLY A 57 -39.89 24.48 -84.44
CA GLY A 57 -38.42 24.46 -84.50
C GLY A 57 -37.74 25.45 -83.54
N ALA A 58 -38.27 26.68 -83.43
CA ALA A 58 -37.71 27.67 -82.50
C ALA A 58 -37.89 27.28 -81.02
N GLU A 59 -38.98 26.60 -80.67
CA GLU A 59 -39.23 26.09 -79.32
C GLU A 59 -38.35 24.89 -79.01
N ALA A 60 -38.15 23.99 -79.99
CA ALA A 60 -37.25 22.85 -79.89
C ALA A 60 -35.79 23.30 -79.68
N ASP A 61 -35.34 24.31 -80.43
CA ASP A 61 -33.98 24.84 -80.29
C ASP A 61 -33.75 25.48 -78.91
N ALA A 62 -34.74 26.23 -78.40
CA ALA A 62 -34.67 26.81 -77.06
C ALA A 62 -34.66 25.74 -75.96
N ALA A 63 -35.51 24.71 -76.07
CA ALA A 63 -35.54 23.59 -75.12
C ALA A 63 -34.25 22.77 -75.17
N ARG A 64 -33.70 22.52 -76.36
CA ARG A 64 -32.43 21.82 -76.55
C ARG A 64 -31.29 22.53 -75.86
N LEU A 65 -31.21 23.86 -76.02
CA LEU A 65 -30.14 24.65 -75.41
C LEU A 65 -30.20 24.59 -73.87
N GLU A 66 -31.40 24.65 -73.30
CA GLU A 66 -31.60 24.54 -71.85
C GLU A 66 -31.25 23.13 -71.33
N ILE A 67 -31.68 22.07 -72.01
CA ILE A 67 -31.36 20.69 -71.63
C ILE A 67 -29.85 20.44 -71.74
N GLN A 68 -29.20 20.90 -72.81
CA GLN A 68 -27.75 20.79 -72.98
C GLN A 68 -26.99 21.55 -71.88
N ARG A 69 -27.46 22.75 -71.51
CA ARG A 69 -26.87 23.51 -70.41
C ARG A 69 -26.99 22.77 -69.07
N ARG A 70 -28.14 22.15 -68.80
CA ARG A 70 -28.36 21.34 -67.58
C ARG A 70 -27.54 20.06 -67.58
N LEU A 71 -27.42 19.41 -68.74
CA LEU A 71 -26.58 18.24 -68.92
C LEU A 71 -25.10 18.55 -68.67
N LEU A 72 -24.60 19.67 -69.18
CA LEU A 72 -23.23 20.14 -68.93
C LEU A 72 -23.02 20.46 -67.45
N ALA A 73 -23.96 21.16 -66.80
CA ALA A 73 -23.88 21.43 -65.37
C ALA A 73 -23.87 20.14 -64.53
N ALA A 74 -24.72 19.15 -64.86
CA ALA A 74 -24.76 17.87 -64.18
C ALA A 74 -23.49 17.03 -64.42
N ALA A 75 -22.86 17.14 -65.60
CA ALA A 75 -21.59 16.49 -65.90
C ALA A 75 -20.41 17.14 -65.17
N ASP A 76 -20.37 18.48 -65.12
CA ASP A 76 -19.37 19.23 -64.35
C ASP A 76 -19.51 18.97 -62.84
N ASP A 77 -20.75 18.86 -62.32
CA ASP A 77 -21.02 18.48 -60.93
C ASP A 77 -20.54 17.04 -60.64
N ALA A 78 -20.75 16.09 -61.56
CA ALA A 78 -20.27 14.72 -61.41
C ALA A 78 -18.72 14.64 -61.37
N GLU A 79 -18.03 15.35 -62.27
CA GLU A 79 -16.56 15.41 -62.29
C GLU A 79 -16.01 16.18 -61.07
N GLY A 80 -16.71 17.22 -60.60
CA GLY A 80 -16.39 17.99 -59.40
C GLY A 80 -16.55 17.19 -58.10
N GLU A 81 -17.57 16.33 -58.02
CA GLU A 81 -17.81 15.41 -56.89
C GLU A 81 -16.74 14.32 -56.80
N ASP A 82 -16.21 13.83 -57.93
CA ASP A 82 -15.10 12.87 -57.97
C ASP A 82 -13.78 13.50 -57.50
N ALA A 83 -13.49 14.74 -57.91
CA ALA A 83 -12.32 15.49 -57.47
C ALA A 83 -12.39 15.88 -55.97
N GLN A 84 -13.56 16.30 -55.48
CA GLN A 84 -13.77 16.57 -54.04
C GLN A 84 -13.76 15.29 -53.20
N SER A 85 -14.23 14.16 -53.73
CA SER A 85 -14.11 12.85 -53.11
C SER A 85 -12.64 12.45 -52.90
N ALA A 86 -11.79 12.59 -53.93
CA ALA A 86 -10.36 12.27 -53.82
C ALA A 86 -9.64 13.11 -52.74
N ALA A 87 -9.99 14.40 -52.60
CA ALA A 87 -9.45 15.27 -51.55
C ALA A 87 -9.99 14.92 -50.15
N SER A 88 -11.27 14.55 -50.03
CA SER A 88 -11.91 14.09 -48.79
C SER A 88 -11.42 12.71 -48.31
N GLY A 89 -10.93 11.87 -49.24
CA GLY A 89 -10.44 10.52 -48.96
C GLY A 89 -9.28 10.46 -47.95
N LYS A 90 -8.37 11.45 -47.97
CA LYS A 90 -7.24 11.54 -47.01
C LYS A 90 -7.72 11.83 -45.59
N GLY A 91 -8.70 12.71 -45.43
CA GLY A 91 -9.30 13.03 -44.12
C GLY A 91 -10.09 11.84 -43.54
N LYS A 92 -10.86 11.15 -44.38
CA LYS A 92 -11.58 9.93 -43.98
C LYS A 92 -10.62 8.79 -43.63
N ALA A 93 -9.54 8.59 -44.39
CA ALA A 93 -8.52 7.60 -44.09
C ALA A 93 -7.82 7.87 -42.74
N MET A 94 -7.53 9.14 -42.41
CA MET A 94 -7.00 9.50 -41.09
C MET A 94 -7.98 9.21 -39.95
N ILE A 95 -9.28 9.49 -40.13
CA ILE A 95 -10.30 9.19 -39.12
C ILE A 95 -10.41 7.67 -38.90
N VAL A 96 -10.45 6.88 -39.98
CA VAL A 96 -10.48 5.41 -39.90
C VAL A 96 -9.22 4.88 -39.19
N ALA A 97 -8.04 5.38 -39.56
CA ALA A 97 -6.79 5.00 -38.92
C ALA A 97 -6.76 5.35 -37.43
N ALA A 98 -7.24 6.54 -37.04
CA ALA A 98 -7.32 6.96 -35.65
C ALA A 98 -8.29 6.09 -34.82
N VAL A 99 -9.47 5.79 -35.37
CA VAL A 99 -10.49 4.95 -34.69
C VAL A 99 -9.99 3.52 -34.45
N LEU A 100 -9.16 2.97 -35.35
CA LEU A 100 -8.60 1.63 -35.20
C LEU A 100 -7.34 1.60 -34.31
N THR A 101 -6.49 2.61 -34.39
CA THR A 101 -5.21 2.61 -33.66
C THR A 101 -5.35 3.07 -32.21
N ALA A 102 -6.29 3.96 -31.89
CA ALA A 102 -6.45 4.48 -30.53
C ALA A 102 -6.74 3.39 -29.47
N PRO A 103 -7.63 2.40 -29.70
CA PRO A 103 -7.86 1.33 -28.73
C PRO A 103 -6.63 0.42 -28.54
N LEU A 104 -5.91 0.15 -29.63
CA LEU A 104 -4.66 -0.62 -29.58
C LEU A 104 -3.58 0.11 -28.79
N ALA A 105 -3.41 1.42 -29.03
CA ALA A 105 -2.47 2.25 -28.28
C ALA A 105 -2.85 2.32 -26.79
N ALA A 106 -4.14 2.47 -26.47
CA ALA A 106 -4.63 2.46 -25.09
C ALA A 106 -4.35 1.11 -24.39
N LEU A 107 -4.54 -0.01 -25.09
CA LEU A 107 -4.23 -1.34 -24.57
C LEU A 107 -2.73 -1.52 -24.31
N VAL A 108 -1.87 -1.14 -25.26
CA VAL A 108 -0.41 -1.19 -25.09
C VAL A 108 0.05 -0.32 -23.92
N PHE A 109 -0.49 0.89 -23.82
CA PHE A 109 -0.20 1.79 -22.71
C PHE A 109 -0.59 1.19 -21.36
N TYR A 110 -1.78 0.59 -21.27
CA TYR A 110 -2.23 -0.11 -20.07
C TYR A 110 -1.35 -1.32 -19.73
N LEU A 111 -0.86 -2.07 -20.71
CA LEU A 111 0.03 -3.20 -20.46
C LEU A 111 1.43 -2.78 -19.99
N GLN A 112 1.90 -1.58 -20.34
CA GLN A 112 3.20 -1.06 -19.90
C GLN A 112 3.14 -0.37 -18.52
N THR A 113 2.06 0.35 -18.23
CA THR A 113 1.95 1.19 -17.02
C THR A 113 0.93 0.69 -16.00
N GLY A 114 -0.02 -0.12 -16.43
CA GLY A 114 -1.04 -0.70 -15.56
C GLY A 114 -0.56 -1.96 -14.86
N SER A 115 -1.44 -2.53 -14.04
CA SER A 115 -1.20 -3.77 -13.29
C SER A 115 -2.15 -4.87 -13.77
N PRO A 116 -1.94 -5.45 -14.96
CA PRO A 116 -2.87 -6.42 -15.56
C PRO A 116 -3.02 -7.73 -14.76
N GLY A 117 -2.05 -8.04 -13.90
CA GLY A 117 -2.09 -9.20 -12.99
C GLY A 117 -2.68 -8.92 -11.62
N MET A 118 -3.12 -7.69 -11.34
CA MET A 118 -3.72 -7.35 -10.05
C MET A 118 -5.14 -7.94 -9.96
N PRO A 119 -5.43 -8.79 -8.95
CA PRO A 119 -6.77 -9.36 -8.78
C PRO A 119 -7.80 -8.29 -8.43
N ASP A 120 -9.07 -8.55 -8.75
CA ASP A 120 -10.17 -7.66 -8.40
C ASP A 120 -10.32 -7.59 -6.88
N PHE A 121 -10.08 -6.40 -6.29
CA PHE A 121 -10.37 -6.18 -4.86
C PHE A 121 -11.88 -6.07 -4.63
N PRO A 122 -12.52 -6.85 -3.76
CA PRO A 122 -13.91 -6.67 -3.36
C PRO A 122 -14.10 -5.34 -2.62
N LEU A 123 -15.33 -4.81 -2.57
CA LEU A 123 -15.62 -3.53 -1.89
C LEU A 123 -15.22 -3.55 -0.40
N ALA A 124 -15.38 -4.69 0.28
CA ALA A 124 -15.03 -4.87 1.70
C ALA A 124 -13.54 -4.61 1.99
N GLU A 125 -12.63 -5.13 1.16
CA GLU A 125 -11.19 -4.93 1.32
C GLU A 125 -10.75 -3.48 1.05
N ARG A 126 -11.51 -2.74 0.21
CA ARG A 126 -11.25 -1.30 -0.02
C ARG A 126 -11.61 -0.45 1.18
N THR A 127 -12.65 -0.83 1.93
CA THR A 127 -13.06 -0.11 3.14
C THR A 127 -12.02 -0.27 4.24
N ASP A 128 -11.43 -1.45 4.38
CA ASP A 128 -10.35 -1.71 5.35
C ASP A 128 -9.06 -0.96 4.98
N GLN A 129 -8.70 -0.90 3.70
CA GLN A 129 -7.56 -0.09 3.23
C GLN A 129 -7.78 1.42 3.41
N HIS A 130 -8.97 1.93 3.09
CA HIS A 130 -9.28 3.34 3.28
C HIS A 130 -9.26 3.71 4.77
N ASN A 131 -9.80 2.84 5.63
CA ASN A 131 -9.78 3.04 7.09
C ASN A 131 -8.36 2.95 7.68
N THR A 132 -7.52 2.02 7.21
CA THR A 132 -6.11 1.95 7.67
C THR A 132 -5.29 3.14 7.18
N GLN A 133 -5.51 3.61 5.96
CA GLN A 133 -4.79 4.76 5.42
C GLN A 133 -5.26 6.09 6.06
N SER A 134 -6.56 6.23 6.33
CA SER A 134 -7.09 7.35 7.13
C SER A 134 -6.62 7.30 8.58
N ALA A 135 -6.63 6.13 9.23
CA ALA A 135 -6.12 5.98 10.60
C ALA A 135 -4.62 6.31 10.70
N ALA A 136 -3.80 5.80 9.78
CA ALA A 136 -2.37 6.12 9.73
C ALA A 136 -2.11 7.62 9.49
N SER A 137 -2.94 8.29 8.67
CA SER A 137 -2.82 9.73 8.45
C SER A 137 -3.21 10.57 9.68
N VAL A 138 -4.24 10.15 10.42
CA VAL A 138 -4.68 10.81 11.67
C VAL A 138 -3.67 10.56 12.79
N GLU A 139 -3.15 9.35 12.90
CA GLU A 139 -2.11 8.99 13.85
C GLU A 139 -0.82 9.77 13.60
N GLY A 140 -0.37 9.85 12.34
CA GLY A 140 0.79 10.66 11.95
C GLY A 140 0.64 12.14 12.30
N GLN A 141 -0.53 12.73 12.03
CA GLN A 141 -0.83 14.12 12.42
C GLN A 141 -0.85 14.31 13.95
N SER A 142 -1.39 13.34 14.69
CA SER A 142 -1.40 13.39 16.16
C SER A 142 0.01 13.32 16.74
N MET A 143 0.89 12.52 16.13
CA MET A 143 2.26 12.31 16.55
C MET A 143 3.14 13.54 16.25
N GLN A 144 2.87 14.25 15.15
CA GLN A 144 3.49 15.55 14.83
C GLN A 144 3.11 16.63 15.85
N GLN A 145 1.85 16.67 16.31
CA GLN A 145 1.42 17.60 17.36
C GLN A 145 2.07 17.27 18.71
N LEU A 146 2.22 15.97 19.03
CA LEU A 146 2.95 15.53 20.22
C LEU A 146 4.40 15.99 20.15
N ALA A 147 5.07 15.83 19.00
CA ALA A 147 6.44 16.28 18.80
C ALA A 147 6.58 17.79 19.06
N ALA A 148 5.68 18.62 18.53
CA ALA A 148 5.71 20.07 18.75
C ALA A 148 5.61 20.44 20.24
N ARG A 149 4.70 19.82 20.99
CA ARG A 149 4.56 20.05 22.44
C ARG A 149 5.79 19.61 23.23
N LEU A 150 6.40 18.48 22.83
CA LEU A 150 7.63 18.01 23.44
C LEU A 150 8.80 18.96 23.16
N GLN A 151 8.90 19.50 21.94
CA GLN A 151 9.89 20.52 21.61
C GLN A 151 9.74 21.77 22.47
N ASP A 152 8.52 22.28 22.65
CA ASP A 152 8.29 23.47 23.49
C ASP A 152 8.70 23.22 24.94
N ARG A 153 8.34 22.06 25.51
CA ARG A 153 8.77 21.67 26.86
C ARG A 153 10.29 21.57 26.97
N LEU A 154 10.96 20.99 25.98
CA LEU A 154 12.42 20.79 25.98
C LEU A 154 13.18 22.09 25.74
N ARG A 155 12.55 23.13 25.20
CA ARG A 155 13.13 24.49 25.17
C ARG A 155 13.22 25.08 26.58
N GLU A 156 12.21 24.83 27.42
CA GLU A 156 12.19 25.28 28.81
C GLU A 156 13.07 24.41 29.71
N ASN A 157 13.09 23.10 29.47
CA ASN A 157 13.84 22.10 30.25
C ASN A 157 14.79 21.29 29.34
N PRO A 158 15.91 21.86 28.89
CA PRO A 158 16.80 21.23 27.91
C PRO A 158 17.62 20.05 28.48
N ASP A 159 17.67 19.88 29.79
CA ASP A 159 18.43 18.83 30.48
C ASP A 159 17.54 17.65 30.90
N ASP A 160 16.36 17.48 30.29
CA ASP A 160 15.46 16.34 30.51
C ASP A 160 15.76 15.19 29.51
N PRO A 161 16.57 14.18 29.89
CA PRO A 161 16.86 13.06 28.99
C PRO A 161 15.60 12.28 28.59
N ARG A 162 14.60 12.15 29.48
CA ARG A 162 13.38 11.38 29.18
C ARG A 162 12.55 12.07 28.10
N GLY A 163 12.45 13.39 28.17
CA GLY A 163 11.79 14.19 27.14
C GLY A 163 12.48 14.06 25.78
N TRP A 164 13.82 14.09 25.74
CA TRP A 164 14.57 13.88 24.50
C TRP A 164 14.40 12.47 23.90
N ILE A 165 14.37 11.43 24.75
CA ILE A 165 14.08 10.04 24.31
C ILE A 165 12.69 9.95 23.69
N LEU A 166 11.68 10.52 24.35
CA LEU A 166 10.31 10.49 23.86
C LEU A 166 10.18 11.26 22.55
N LEU A 167 10.83 12.41 22.42
CA LEU A 167 10.86 13.18 21.18
C LEU A 167 11.53 12.40 20.05
N GLY A 168 12.65 11.72 20.33
CA GLY A 168 13.34 10.86 19.37
C GLY A 168 12.46 9.72 18.85
N ARG A 169 11.77 9.01 19.76
CA ARG A 169 10.82 7.95 19.40
C ARG A 169 9.64 8.48 18.58
N THR A 170 9.14 9.66 18.96
CA THR A 170 8.03 10.32 18.26
C THR A 170 8.41 10.57 16.80
N TYR A 171 9.59 11.14 16.54
CA TYR A 171 10.08 11.36 15.18
C TYR A 171 10.44 10.07 14.44
N ALA A 172 10.99 9.07 15.13
CA ALA A 172 11.28 7.78 14.51
C ALA A 172 10.00 7.11 13.99
N ASN A 173 8.92 7.15 14.77
CA ASN A 173 7.62 6.57 14.40
C ASN A 173 6.93 7.34 13.26
N THR A 174 7.20 8.64 13.09
CA THR A 174 6.67 9.43 11.95
C THR A 174 7.56 9.36 10.70
N GLY A 175 8.69 8.65 10.76
CA GLY A 175 9.66 8.56 9.66
C GLY A 175 10.58 9.78 9.52
N ASP A 176 10.54 10.72 10.47
CA ASP A 176 11.37 11.92 10.51
C ASP A 176 12.77 11.61 11.09
N SER A 177 13.53 10.74 10.42
CA SER A 177 14.79 10.20 10.93
C SER A 177 15.84 11.26 11.27
N ARG A 178 15.85 12.40 10.56
CA ARG A 178 16.76 13.52 10.84
C ARG A 178 16.47 14.17 12.19
N GLN A 179 15.20 14.44 12.48
CA GLN A 179 14.81 15.01 13.77
C GLN A 179 14.92 13.97 14.89
N ALA A 180 14.64 12.70 14.61
CA ALA A 180 14.87 11.60 15.55
C ALA A 180 16.35 11.54 15.95
N ALA A 181 17.27 11.60 14.98
CA ALA A 181 18.71 11.59 15.24
C ALA A 181 19.15 12.79 16.10
N ALA A 182 18.62 13.99 15.85
CA ALA A 182 18.94 15.17 16.65
C ALA A 182 18.43 15.05 18.10
N ALA A 183 17.22 14.52 18.30
CA ALA A 183 16.67 14.32 19.64
C ALA A 183 17.41 13.22 20.41
N TYR A 184 17.71 12.08 19.76
CA TYR A 184 18.49 11.01 20.37
C TYR A 184 19.93 11.44 20.68
N GLN A 185 20.54 12.31 19.87
CA GLN A 185 21.86 12.86 20.19
C GLN A 185 21.86 13.56 21.57
N ARG A 186 20.86 14.41 21.84
CA ARG A 186 20.73 15.09 23.14
C ARG A 186 20.51 14.09 24.28
N ALA A 187 19.68 13.09 24.06
CA ALA A 187 19.48 12.01 25.03
C ALA A 187 20.78 11.23 25.32
N VAL A 188 21.57 10.89 24.29
CA VAL A 188 22.87 10.22 24.40
C VAL A 188 23.88 11.08 25.19
N GLU A 189 23.93 12.38 24.93
CA GLU A 189 24.78 13.34 25.66
C GLU A 189 24.43 13.42 27.15
N LEU A 190 23.12 13.43 27.49
CA LEU A 190 22.63 13.55 28.86
C LEU A 190 22.69 12.24 29.67
N THR A 191 22.79 11.09 28.99
CA THR A 191 22.78 9.75 29.62
C THR A 191 24.16 9.10 29.63
N ASN A 192 25.21 9.86 29.35
CA ASN A 192 26.59 9.35 29.26
C ASN A 192 26.71 8.18 28.27
N ARG A 193 26.08 8.33 27.09
CA ARG A 193 26.07 7.32 26.01
C ARG A 193 25.57 5.96 26.49
N ASP A 194 24.38 5.97 27.09
CA ASP A 194 23.61 4.76 27.36
C ASP A 194 23.53 3.86 26.10
N PRO A 195 23.78 2.55 26.21
CA PRO A 195 23.92 1.67 25.05
C PRO A 195 22.63 1.51 24.23
N GLU A 196 21.45 1.52 24.85
CA GLU A 196 20.19 1.46 24.11
C GLU A 196 19.99 2.73 23.28
N LEU A 197 20.21 3.90 23.89
CA LEU A 197 20.06 5.19 23.23
C LEU A 197 21.14 5.43 22.17
N LEU A 198 22.34 4.92 22.39
CA LEU A 198 23.42 4.97 21.41
C LEU A 198 23.05 4.18 20.14
N ALA A 199 22.45 2.99 20.31
CA ALA A 199 21.96 2.18 19.20
C ALA A 199 20.78 2.85 18.48
N ASP A 200 19.82 3.44 19.21
CA ASP A 200 18.71 4.22 18.64
C ASP A 200 19.21 5.43 17.83
N TRP A 201 20.24 6.12 18.34
CA TRP A 201 20.85 7.27 17.67
C TRP A 201 21.62 6.86 16.40
N ALA A 202 22.35 5.74 16.45
CA ALA A 202 23.05 5.17 15.30
C ALA A 202 22.05 4.77 14.20
N GLU A 203 20.96 4.07 14.56
CA GLU A 203 19.89 3.73 13.63
C GLU A 203 19.23 4.96 13.01
N ALA A 204 18.86 5.96 13.82
CA ALA A 204 18.23 7.17 13.29
C ALA A 204 19.13 7.91 12.28
N ARG A 205 20.46 7.96 12.53
CA ARG A 205 21.43 8.51 11.57
C ARG A 205 21.57 7.64 10.32
N LEU A 206 21.52 6.32 10.46
CA LEU A 206 21.54 5.39 9.33
C LEU A 206 20.32 5.57 8.44
N MET A 207 19.12 5.66 9.02
CA MET A 207 17.86 5.90 8.30
C MET A 207 17.84 7.28 7.63
N ALA A 208 18.36 8.31 8.31
CA ALA A 208 18.51 9.65 7.73
C ALA A 208 19.48 9.69 6.53
N ARG A 209 20.32 8.66 6.37
CA ARG A 209 21.24 8.45 5.23
C ARG A 209 20.78 7.32 4.31
N GLU A 210 19.48 7.00 4.33
CA GLU A 210 18.86 6.01 3.45
C GLU A 210 19.55 4.63 3.54
N GLY A 211 19.99 4.23 4.74
CA GLY A 211 20.64 2.95 4.97
C GLY A 211 22.14 2.92 4.63
N THR A 212 22.74 4.06 4.26
CA THR A 212 24.18 4.13 4.03
C THR A 212 24.93 4.13 5.37
N PHE A 213 25.85 3.18 5.57
CA PHE A 213 26.72 3.15 6.75
C PHE A 213 27.87 4.18 6.65
N THR A 214 28.39 4.62 7.79
CA THR A 214 29.73 5.25 7.89
C THR A 214 30.55 4.54 8.96
N PRO A 215 31.89 4.70 8.97
CA PRO A 215 32.72 4.22 10.07
C PRO A 215 32.24 4.67 11.45
N GLU A 216 31.72 5.90 11.58
CA GLU A 216 31.23 6.43 12.85
C GLU A 216 29.93 5.76 13.30
N ILE A 217 28.95 5.59 12.39
CA ILE A 217 27.69 4.90 12.70
C ILE A 217 27.97 3.45 13.11
N PHE A 218 28.86 2.79 12.37
CA PHE A 218 29.25 1.41 12.68
C PHE A 218 29.97 1.31 14.04
N ALA A 219 30.88 2.24 14.34
CA ALA A 219 31.56 2.30 15.63
C ALA A 219 30.58 2.49 16.80
N ASP A 220 29.51 3.28 16.63
CA ASP A 220 28.50 3.46 17.67
C ASP A 220 27.69 2.17 17.93
N PHE A 221 27.40 1.37 16.90
CA PHE A 221 26.79 0.04 17.10
C PHE A 221 27.75 -0.92 17.81
N LEU A 222 29.04 -0.91 17.47
CA LEU A 222 30.04 -1.71 18.19
C LEU A 222 30.12 -1.29 19.68
N GLU A 223 30.20 0.00 19.97
CA GLU A 223 30.24 0.52 21.34
C GLU A 223 28.97 0.12 22.12
N ALA A 224 27.79 0.26 21.51
CA ALA A 224 26.53 -0.12 22.14
C ALA A 224 26.49 -1.61 22.49
N ARG A 225 26.92 -2.48 21.58
CA ARG A 225 27.03 -3.93 21.82
C ARG A 225 28.05 -4.24 22.92
N ASP A 226 29.21 -3.61 22.89
CA ASP A 226 30.29 -3.93 23.84
C ASP A 226 29.92 -3.47 25.26
N LYS A 227 29.13 -2.39 25.40
CA LYS A 227 28.55 -1.94 26.67
C LYS A 227 27.41 -2.84 27.16
N ASN A 228 26.51 -3.26 26.27
CA ASN A 228 25.42 -4.17 26.58
C ASN A 228 25.26 -5.24 25.47
N PRO A 229 25.92 -6.40 25.62
CA PRO A 229 25.91 -7.45 24.59
C PRO A 229 24.55 -8.10 24.37
N LEU A 230 23.58 -7.91 25.27
CA LEU A 230 22.25 -8.51 25.16
C LEU A 230 21.29 -7.70 24.28
N LEU A 231 21.68 -6.50 23.85
CA LEU A 231 20.85 -5.66 22.98
C LEU A 231 20.77 -6.23 21.56
N PRO A 232 19.58 -6.60 21.05
CA PRO A 232 19.47 -7.20 19.73
C PRO A 232 19.88 -6.27 18.58
N LYS A 233 19.56 -4.98 18.72
CA LYS A 233 19.68 -3.97 17.67
C LYS A 233 21.11 -3.81 17.14
N PRO A 234 22.15 -3.63 17.98
CA PRO A 234 23.53 -3.61 17.53
C PRO A 234 23.94 -4.82 16.69
N TRP A 235 23.64 -6.05 17.13
CA TRP A 235 23.98 -7.26 16.40
C TRP A 235 23.31 -7.30 15.02
N PHE A 236 22.03 -6.93 14.94
CA PHE A 236 21.32 -6.87 13.67
C PHE A 236 22.01 -5.94 12.66
N TYR A 237 22.33 -4.71 13.06
CA TYR A 237 22.95 -3.72 12.18
C TYR A 237 24.42 -4.03 11.85
N ILE A 238 25.17 -4.65 12.76
CA ILE A 238 26.52 -5.14 12.46
C ILE A 238 26.48 -6.24 11.40
N GLY A 239 25.52 -7.18 11.49
CA GLY A 239 25.33 -8.19 10.45
C GLY A 239 24.86 -7.58 9.12
N LEU A 240 24.02 -6.55 9.17
CA LEU A 240 23.58 -5.83 7.96
C LEU A 240 24.73 -5.13 7.24
N ASP A 241 25.61 -4.44 7.97
CA ASP A 241 26.82 -3.81 7.41
C ASP A 241 27.72 -4.84 6.70
N LYS A 242 27.95 -5.99 7.34
CA LYS A 242 28.69 -7.12 6.75
C LYS A 242 28.06 -7.61 5.45
N ALA A 243 26.74 -7.82 5.44
CA ALA A 243 26.03 -8.28 4.26
C ALA A 243 26.14 -7.27 3.11
N MET A 244 26.01 -5.98 3.41
CA MET A 244 26.20 -4.89 2.43
C MET A 244 27.64 -4.81 1.92
N GLY A 245 28.62 -5.15 2.75
CA GLY A 245 30.03 -5.28 2.39
C GLY A 245 30.38 -6.57 1.61
N GLY A 246 29.42 -7.46 1.38
CA GLY A 246 29.59 -8.73 0.68
C GLY A 246 30.06 -9.90 1.56
N ASP A 247 30.28 -9.68 2.86
CA ASP A 247 30.59 -10.73 3.83
C ASP A 247 29.30 -11.41 4.31
N LEU A 248 28.67 -12.17 3.41
CA LEU A 248 27.38 -12.83 3.65
C LEU A 248 27.48 -13.95 4.70
N GLU A 249 28.58 -14.70 4.70
CA GLU A 249 28.83 -15.75 5.71
C GLU A 249 29.05 -15.12 7.09
N GLY A 250 29.84 -14.05 7.19
CA GLY A 250 30.02 -13.31 8.43
C GLY A 250 28.74 -12.62 8.92
N ALA A 251 27.89 -12.14 8.02
CA ALA A 251 26.57 -11.61 8.38
C ALA A 251 25.67 -12.70 8.99
N ALA A 252 25.63 -13.88 8.35
CA ALA A 252 24.89 -15.02 8.85
C ALA A 252 25.41 -15.52 10.20
N GLN A 253 26.73 -15.49 10.43
CA GLN A 253 27.32 -15.79 11.75
C GLN A 253 26.82 -14.80 12.82
N ILE A 254 26.88 -13.49 12.56
CA ILE A 254 26.45 -12.47 13.53
C ILE A 254 24.96 -12.60 13.88
N TRP A 255 24.12 -12.89 12.89
CA TRP A 255 22.68 -13.11 13.13
C TRP A 255 22.40 -14.44 13.83
N THR A 256 23.19 -15.49 13.56
CA THR A 256 23.10 -16.77 14.29
C THR A 256 23.49 -16.58 15.75
N ASP A 257 24.57 -15.84 16.01
CA ASP A 257 25.01 -15.47 17.36
C ASP A 257 23.90 -14.70 18.10
N LEU A 258 23.28 -13.72 17.43
CA LEU A 258 22.14 -12.99 17.99
C LEU A 258 21.01 -13.94 18.40
N LEU A 259 20.63 -14.89 17.55
CA LEU A 259 19.54 -15.82 17.86
C LEU A 259 19.85 -16.76 19.03
N ALA A 260 21.12 -16.98 19.37
CA ALA A 260 21.51 -17.90 20.43
C ALA A 260 21.06 -17.45 21.84
N PHE A 261 20.93 -16.15 22.06
CA PHE A 261 20.58 -15.57 23.38
C PHE A 261 19.26 -14.79 23.36
N GLN A 262 18.41 -14.99 22.34
CA GLN A 262 17.08 -14.38 22.26
C GLN A 262 15.98 -15.43 22.48
N PRO A 263 14.84 -15.06 23.11
CA PRO A 263 13.68 -15.92 23.21
C PRO A 263 13.22 -16.38 21.82
N ALA A 264 12.91 -17.67 21.66
CA ALA A 264 12.57 -18.24 20.36
C ALA A 264 11.27 -17.68 19.75
N ASP A 265 10.40 -17.10 20.58
CA ASP A 265 9.12 -16.48 20.24
C ASP A 265 9.20 -14.95 20.09
N ALA A 266 10.38 -14.34 20.24
CA ALA A 266 10.54 -12.90 20.08
C ALA A 266 10.12 -12.47 18.65
N PRO A 267 9.34 -11.37 18.48
CA PRO A 267 8.71 -11.04 17.20
C PRO A 267 9.65 -10.90 16.00
N PHE A 268 10.91 -10.50 16.23
CA PHE A 268 11.91 -10.29 15.18
C PHE A 268 12.67 -11.56 14.78
N VAL A 269 12.57 -12.66 15.53
CA VAL A 269 13.37 -13.89 15.31
C VAL A 269 13.11 -14.49 13.93
N ALA A 270 11.85 -14.51 13.49
CA ALA A 270 11.50 -14.99 12.15
C ALA A 270 12.19 -14.16 11.05
N ALA A 271 12.16 -12.82 11.18
CA ALA A 271 12.79 -11.93 10.21
C ALA A 271 14.33 -12.12 10.15
N ILE A 272 14.98 -12.40 11.28
CA ILE A 272 16.42 -12.67 11.33
C ILE A 272 16.74 -14.02 10.68
N ARG A 273 15.95 -15.08 10.94
CA ARG A 273 16.12 -16.37 10.26
C ARG A 273 15.99 -16.23 8.75
N ASP A 274 15.06 -15.42 8.28
CA ASP A 274 14.92 -15.12 6.86
C ASP A 274 16.14 -14.38 6.29
N GLN A 275 16.77 -13.48 7.06
CA GLN A 275 18.01 -12.82 6.66
C GLN A 275 19.18 -13.80 6.54
N ILE A 276 19.34 -14.72 7.51
CA ILE A 276 20.33 -15.81 7.46
C ILE A 276 20.12 -16.67 6.22
N ALA A 277 18.88 -17.08 5.96
CA ALA A 277 18.54 -17.91 4.81
C ALA A 277 18.78 -17.20 3.47
N ARG A 278 18.55 -15.89 3.39
CA ARG A 278 18.90 -15.07 2.21
C ARG A 278 20.41 -15.02 2.01
N ALA A 279 21.17 -14.65 3.04
CA ALA A 279 22.63 -14.59 2.97
C ALA A 279 23.26 -15.92 2.54
N ALA A 280 22.75 -17.05 3.05
CA ALA A 280 23.19 -18.38 2.66
C ALA A 280 22.93 -18.72 1.19
N ARG A 281 21.73 -18.40 0.69
CA ARG A 281 21.40 -18.60 -0.74
C ARG A 281 22.27 -17.74 -1.64
N ASP A 282 22.43 -16.46 -1.30
CA ASP A 282 23.15 -15.49 -2.12
C ASP A 282 24.68 -15.71 -2.05
N GLY A 283 25.17 -16.19 -0.90
CA GLY A 283 26.59 -16.50 -0.67
C GLY A 283 27.00 -17.93 -1.04
N GLY A 284 26.04 -18.81 -1.35
CA GLY A 284 26.33 -20.19 -1.76
C GLY A 284 26.87 -21.09 -0.65
N PHE A 285 26.47 -20.87 0.61
CA PHE A 285 26.86 -21.68 1.77
C PHE A 285 25.63 -22.32 2.45
N ASP A 286 25.88 -23.33 3.29
CA ASP A 286 24.83 -23.96 4.08
C ASP A 286 24.61 -23.19 5.39
N ALA A 287 23.43 -22.59 5.55
CA ALA A 287 23.05 -21.90 6.78
C ALA A 287 23.08 -22.81 8.00
N ALA A 288 22.77 -24.10 7.84
CA ALA A 288 22.73 -25.06 8.94
C ALA A 288 24.12 -25.44 9.46
N ALA A 289 25.19 -25.14 8.70
CA ALA A 289 26.56 -25.37 9.12
C ALA A 289 27.11 -24.24 10.03
N ILE A 290 26.40 -23.11 10.11
CA ILE A 290 26.79 -21.98 10.97
C ILE A 290 26.24 -22.21 12.37
N GLU A 291 27.15 -22.56 13.28
CA GLU A 291 26.84 -22.74 14.69
C GLU A 291 27.07 -21.42 15.47
N PRO A 292 26.33 -21.18 16.57
CA PRO A 292 26.60 -20.05 17.45
C PRO A 292 28.06 -20.04 17.93
N SER A 293 28.67 -18.85 17.93
CA SER A 293 30.03 -18.68 18.45
C SER A 293 30.11 -18.98 19.95
N GLU A 294 31.32 -19.28 20.43
CA GLU A 294 31.55 -19.49 21.87
C GLU A 294 31.16 -18.27 22.72
N THR A 295 31.28 -17.06 22.16
CA THR A 295 30.81 -15.84 22.81
C THR A 295 29.29 -15.83 22.93
N ALA A 296 28.57 -16.17 21.85
CA ALA A 296 27.12 -16.23 21.85
C ALA A 296 26.57 -17.31 22.79
N LYS A 297 27.22 -18.48 22.84
CA LYS A 297 26.89 -19.55 23.80
C LYS A 297 27.01 -19.09 25.25
N LYS A 298 28.11 -18.41 25.60
CA LYS A 298 28.29 -17.86 26.96
C LYS A 298 27.27 -16.79 27.32
N LEU A 299 26.89 -15.94 26.36
CA LEU A 299 25.82 -14.97 26.56
C LEU A 299 24.48 -15.67 26.81
N ALA A 300 24.18 -16.73 26.05
CA ALA A 300 22.98 -17.53 26.22
C ALA A 300 22.93 -18.23 27.59
N GLU A 301 24.06 -18.79 28.04
CA GLU A 301 24.18 -19.38 29.39
C GLU A 301 23.90 -18.35 30.50
N GLY A 302 24.48 -17.15 30.39
CA GLY A 302 24.23 -16.06 31.35
C GLY A 302 22.77 -15.60 31.36
N VAL A 303 22.09 -15.58 30.20
CA VAL A 303 20.65 -15.30 30.11
C VAL A 303 19.85 -16.43 30.76
N ALA A 304 20.18 -17.70 30.47
CA ALA A 304 19.50 -18.84 31.08
C ALA A 304 19.63 -18.90 32.61
N ASP A 305 20.78 -18.50 33.15
CA ASP A 305 21.02 -18.45 34.60
C ASP A 305 20.29 -17.29 35.30
N SER A 306 19.95 -16.23 34.56
CA SER A 306 19.22 -15.05 35.08
C SER A 306 17.71 -15.16 34.97
N LEU A 307 17.20 -16.11 34.18
CA LEU A 307 15.79 -16.48 34.15
C LEU A 307 15.45 -17.39 35.35
N PRO A 308 14.26 -17.28 35.96
CA PRO A 308 13.81 -18.23 36.95
C PRO A 308 13.91 -19.64 36.39
N LYS A 309 14.67 -20.54 37.04
CA LYS A 309 14.76 -21.94 36.64
C LYS A 309 13.36 -22.55 36.68
N GLU A 310 12.73 -22.71 35.52
CA GLU A 310 11.54 -23.53 35.42
C GLU A 310 11.88 -24.94 35.93
N ALA A 311 11.10 -25.39 36.91
CA ALA A 311 11.20 -26.74 37.45
C ALA A 311 11.06 -27.77 36.31
N PRO A 312 11.72 -28.93 36.41
CA PRO A 312 11.76 -29.89 35.32
C PRO A 312 10.35 -30.31 34.93
N SER A 313 10.08 -30.26 33.63
CA SER A 313 8.89 -30.78 32.98
C SER A 313 8.78 -32.29 33.20
N SER A 314 8.19 -32.68 34.32
CA SER A 314 7.51 -33.96 34.40
C SER A 314 6.36 -33.92 33.41
N GLY A 315 6.48 -34.71 32.36
CA GLY A 315 5.42 -34.91 31.38
C GLY A 315 4.16 -35.39 32.09
N GLU A 316 3.20 -34.49 32.25
CA GLU A 316 1.79 -34.82 32.17
C GLU A 316 1.09 -33.57 31.65
N SER A 317 0.32 -33.76 30.59
CA SER A 317 -0.55 -32.75 30.02
C SER A 317 -1.50 -32.23 31.10
N ALA A 318 -1.21 -31.06 31.64
CA ALA A 318 -2.17 -30.22 32.32
C ALA A 318 -2.00 -28.82 31.74
N ALA A 319 -2.69 -28.58 30.63
CA ALA A 319 -2.87 -27.25 30.09
C ALA A 319 -3.43 -26.36 31.22
N ALA A 320 -2.61 -25.46 31.76
CA ALA A 320 -3.14 -24.23 32.30
C ALA A 320 -3.89 -23.55 31.15
N PRO A 321 -5.14 -23.08 31.35
CA PRO A 321 -5.90 -22.51 30.26
C PRO A 321 -5.22 -21.23 29.83
N VAL A 322 -4.49 -21.29 28.72
CA VAL A 322 -4.36 -20.15 27.81
C VAL A 322 -5.80 -19.80 27.50
N VAL A 323 -6.33 -18.74 28.12
CA VAL A 323 -7.60 -18.18 27.69
C VAL A 323 -7.36 -17.76 26.24
N PRO A 324 -7.91 -18.45 25.25
CA PRO A 324 -7.73 -18.06 23.87
C PRO A 324 -8.29 -16.64 23.76
N GLY A 325 -7.58 -15.76 23.07
CA GLY A 325 -8.16 -14.47 22.68
C GLY A 325 -9.52 -14.71 22.03
N PRO A 326 -10.48 -13.78 22.18
CA PRO A 326 -11.84 -14.00 21.73
C PRO A 326 -11.85 -14.43 20.26
N THR A 327 -12.50 -15.56 20.00
CA THR A 327 -12.70 -16.08 18.65
C THR A 327 -13.39 -15.03 17.78
N GLN A 328 -13.23 -15.11 16.46
CA GLN A 328 -13.88 -14.17 15.54
C GLN A 328 -15.41 -14.10 15.76
N GLU A 329 -16.04 -15.22 16.14
CA GLU A 329 -17.46 -15.25 16.51
C GLU A 329 -17.74 -14.47 17.80
N GLN A 330 -16.88 -14.60 18.82
CA GLN A 330 -17.01 -13.85 20.07
C GLN A 330 -16.79 -12.34 19.86
N VAL A 331 -15.90 -11.95 18.95
CA VAL A 331 -15.69 -10.53 18.58
C VAL A 331 -16.92 -9.98 17.86
N ARG A 332 -17.49 -10.73 16.91
CA ARG A 332 -18.70 -10.31 16.18
C ARG A 332 -19.93 -10.22 17.10
N ALA A 333 -20.11 -11.20 17.98
CA ALA A 333 -21.17 -11.17 19.00
C ALA A 333 -21.04 -9.95 19.93
N ALA A 334 -19.81 -9.59 20.33
CA ALA A 334 -19.56 -8.40 21.16
C ALA A 334 -19.82 -7.07 20.43
N GLN A 335 -19.68 -7.05 19.09
CA GLN A 335 -20.01 -5.89 18.26
C GLN A 335 -21.53 -5.67 18.14
N GLU A 336 -22.33 -6.74 18.26
CA GLU A 336 -23.79 -6.69 18.23
C GLU A 336 -24.43 -6.34 19.59
N MET A 337 -23.65 -6.33 20.68
CA MET A 337 -24.13 -5.94 22.01
C MET A 337 -24.42 -4.44 22.10
N THR A 338 -25.49 -4.07 22.82
CA THR A 338 -25.77 -2.68 23.17
C THR A 338 -24.68 -2.11 24.08
N ALA A 339 -24.60 -0.78 24.15
CA ALA A 339 -23.63 -0.11 25.01
C ALA A 339 -23.84 -0.47 26.50
N GLU A 340 -25.11 -0.59 26.95
CA GLU A 340 -25.43 -1.02 28.31
C GLU A 340 -25.02 -2.48 28.57
N ASP A 341 -25.31 -3.40 27.65
CA ASP A 341 -24.98 -4.82 27.80
C ASP A 341 -23.46 -5.03 27.83
N ARG A 342 -22.71 -4.28 27.00
CA ARG A 342 -21.25 -4.31 27.00
C ARG A 342 -20.67 -3.82 28.32
N GLN A 343 -21.25 -2.77 28.91
CA GLN A 343 -20.80 -2.24 30.19
C GLN A 343 -21.12 -3.20 31.35
N ALA A 344 -22.29 -3.84 31.34
CA ALA A 344 -22.64 -4.88 32.31
C ALA A 344 -21.70 -6.09 32.21
N PHE A 345 -21.37 -6.51 30.98
CA PHE A 345 -20.42 -7.58 30.74
C PHE A 345 -19.01 -7.25 31.26
N ILE A 346 -18.49 -6.06 30.99
CA ILE A 346 -17.20 -5.60 31.51
C ILE A 346 -17.19 -5.61 33.04
N ARG A 347 -18.23 -5.06 33.69
CA ARG A 347 -18.34 -5.09 35.15
C ARG A 347 -18.30 -6.51 35.72
N SER A 348 -19.02 -7.45 35.11
CA SER A 348 -19.01 -8.85 35.55
C SER A 348 -17.65 -9.56 35.39
N MET A 349 -16.81 -9.10 34.45
CA MET A 349 -15.44 -9.62 34.30
C MET A 349 -14.52 -9.06 35.38
N VAL A 350 -14.66 -7.77 35.69
CA VAL A 350 -13.86 -7.10 36.74
C VAL A 350 -14.22 -7.63 38.11
N GLU A 351 -15.51 -7.90 38.37
CA GLU A 351 -15.99 -8.48 39.63
C GLU A 351 -15.43 -9.89 39.86
N ARG A 352 -15.44 -10.76 38.84
CA ARG A 352 -14.81 -12.09 38.93
C ARG A 352 -13.30 -12.02 39.16
N LEU A 353 -12.62 -11.01 38.60
CA LEU A 353 -11.21 -10.78 38.86
C LEU A 353 -10.98 -10.35 40.31
N ALA A 354 -11.82 -9.47 40.85
CA ALA A 354 -11.76 -9.06 42.24
C ALA A 354 -11.95 -10.24 43.20
N GLU A 355 -13.00 -11.04 43.02
CA GLU A 355 -13.29 -12.23 43.84
C GLU A 355 -12.13 -13.23 43.83
N LYS A 356 -11.55 -13.47 42.64
CA LYS A 356 -10.39 -14.37 42.50
C LYS A 356 -9.16 -13.86 43.26
N LEU A 357 -8.96 -12.54 43.32
CA LEU A 357 -7.83 -11.93 44.02
C LEU A 357 -8.04 -11.87 45.53
N GLU A 358 -9.28 -11.84 46.00
CA GLU A 358 -9.59 -12.06 47.42
C GLU A 358 -9.27 -13.49 47.85
N GLU A 359 -9.59 -14.48 47.01
CA GLU A 359 -9.25 -15.89 47.28
C GLU A 359 -7.75 -16.18 47.17
N ASN A 360 -7.05 -15.50 46.26
CA ASN A 360 -5.62 -15.67 46.00
C ASN A 360 -4.89 -14.32 46.03
N PRO A 361 -4.62 -13.76 47.23
CA PRO A 361 -4.07 -12.41 47.35
C PRO A 361 -2.64 -12.29 46.82
N ASN A 362 -1.88 -13.39 46.70
CA ASN A 362 -0.49 -13.42 46.26
C ASN A 362 -0.30 -13.29 44.73
N ASP A 363 -1.03 -12.39 44.07
CA ASP A 363 -0.90 -12.09 42.63
C ASP A 363 -0.74 -10.57 42.39
N PRO A 364 0.50 -10.03 42.48
CA PRO A 364 0.75 -8.61 42.26
C PRO A 364 0.29 -8.13 40.87
N ALA A 365 0.49 -8.95 39.84
CA ALA A 365 0.10 -8.62 38.47
C ALA A 365 -1.42 -8.60 38.31
N GLY A 366 -2.14 -9.46 39.03
CA GLY A 366 -3.59 -9.45 39.11
C GLY A 366 -4.15 -8.18 39.73
N TRP A 367 -3.60 -7.76 40.88
CA TRP A 367 -4.00 -6.50 41.54
C TRP A 367 -3.75 -5.27 40.64
N GLU A 368 -2.63 -5.20 39.93
CA GLU A 368 -2.39 -4.12 38.96
C GLU A 368 -3.42 -4.08 37.81
N ARG A 369 -3.85 -5.25 37.33
CA ARG A 369 -4.91 -5.33 36.31
C ARG A 369 -6.25 -4.86 36.87
N LEU A 370 -6.56 -5.22 38.11
CA LEU A 370 -7.79 -4.83 38.79
C LEU A 370 -7.84 -3.30 38.99
N ILE A 371 -6.74 -2.68 39.44
CA ILE A 371 -6.62 -1.22 39.60
C ILE A 371 -6.90 -0.50 38.27
N ARG A 372 -6.22 -0.92 37.19
CA ARG A 372 -6.43 -0.33 35.85
C ARG A 372 -7.88 -0.49 35.39
N ALA A 373 -8.52 -1.62 35.68
CA ALA A 373 -9.91 -1.86 35.31
C ALA A 373 -10.88 -0.94 36.06
N TYR A 374 -10.69 -0.75 37.36
CA TYR A 374 -11.51 0.17 38.16
C TYR A 374 -11.30 1.64 37.76
N ASP A 375 -10.06 2.05 37.45
CA ASP A 375 -9.77 3.40 36.95
C ASP A 375 -10.52 3.70 35.63
N VAL A 376 -10.56 2.73 34.71
CA VAL A 376 -11.29 2.84 33.43
C VAL A 376 -12.80 2.89 33.64
N LEU A 377 -13.32 2.18 34.65
CA LEU A 377 -14.75 2.18 35.00
C LEU A 377 -15.17 3.42 35.82
N GLY A 378 -14.23 4.23 36.29
CA GLY A 378 -14.47 5.36 37.19
C GLY A 378 -14.82 4.94 38.63
N GLU A 379 -14.53 3.69 39.01
CA GLU A 379 -14.78 3.14 40.35
C GLU A 379 -13.59 3.47 41.28
N THR A 380 -13.41 4.76 41.56
CA THR A 380 -12.21 5.30 42.24
C THR A 380 -11.98 4.74 43.64
N GLU A 381 -13.04 4.47 44.41
CA GLU A 381 -12.95 3.93 45.76
C GLU A 381 -12.37 2.50 45.75
N LYS A 382 -12.87 1.64 44.87
CA LYS A 382 -12.37 0.27 44.71
C LYS A 382 -10.96 0.22 44.13
N ALA A 383 -10.60 1.20 43.29
CA ALA A 383 -9.23 1.33 42.78
C ALA A 383 -8.23 1.62 43.92
N GLU A 384 -8.60 2.44 44.90
CA GLU A 384 -7.77 2.69 46.09
C GLU A 384 -7.67 1.46 46.99
N GLU A 385 -8.77 0.75 47.26
CA GLU A 385 -8.75 -0.51 48.03
C GLU A 385 -7.82 -1.57 47.39
N ALA A 386 -7.86 -1.69 46.06
CA ALA A 386 -6.98 -2.58 45.31
C ALA A 386 -5.50 -2.13 45.37
N ARG A 387 -5.22 -0.81 45.40
CA ARG A 387 -3.86 -0.27 45.61
C ARG A 387 -3.34 -0.55 47.01
N GLU A 388 -4.20 -0.44 48.03
CA GLU A 388 -3.84 -0.79 49.41
C GLU A 388 -3.52 -2.29 49.53
N SER A 389 -4.31 -3.15 48.91
CA SER A 389 -4.09 -4.59 48.87
C SER A 389 -2.75 -4.96 48.21
N LEU A 390 -2.44 -4.33 47.06
CA LEU A 390 -1.16 -4.49 46.39
C LEU A 390 0.02 -4.00 47.25
N LYS A 391 -0.14 -2.87 47.94
CA LYS A 391 0.89 -2.31 48.80
C LYS A 391 1.15 -3.17 50.04
N ALA A 392 0.10 -3.73 50.64
CA ALA A 392 0.20 -4.67 51.75
C ALA A 392 0.96 -5.94 51.34
N LEU A 393 0.78 -6.40 50.09
CA LEU A 393 1.53 -7.52 49.53
C LEU A 393 3.02 -7.22 49.37
N GLN A 394 3.38 -6.02 48.94
CA GLN A 394 4.77 -5.61 48.72
C GLN A 394 5.53 -5.29 50.02
N ALA A 395 4.82 -5.14 51.14
CA ALA A 395 5.38 -4.86 52.45
C ALA A 395 5.69 -6.11 53.30
N ASN A 396 5.20 -7.28 52.87
CA ASN A 396 5.55 -8.62 53.38
C ASN A 396 6.58 -9.28 52.48
#